data_AF-A0A3G8JHC5-F1
#
_entry.id   AF-A0A3G8JHC5-F1
#
_cell.length_a   1.000
_cell.length_b   1.000
_cell.length_c   1.000
_cell.angle_alpha   90.00
_cell.angle_beta   90.00
_cell.angle_gamma   90.00
#
_symmetry.space_group_name_H-M   'P 1'
#
loop_
_entity.id
_entity.type
_entity.pdbx_description
1 polymer ?
#
loop_
_entity_poly.entity_id
_entity_poly.type
_entity_poly.pdbx_seq_one_letter_code
_entity_poly.pdbx_strand_id
1 'polypeptide(L)'
;MYRPRRRPAARNRFDWDSSGLRQITRGLGTLDAELFETIARSQSPALDASMRPLSRAADHSKLWLAIAAGMALSGRPAAQRAAARGLGTLAVTSLVTNQIAKRVRNRARPTTTSVPLERRSHRLPTSNSLPSGHSASAAAFALGVGIEHGPTGLALGGLAGLVGLSRVATGAHYPGDVVAGFGIGACIAVLGARLVPPVTAHSIAVPSPTRVPTEPRPRGAGVIAVINPASGSGTGMRVLDEVRTSLPDAEIIEVAEGDDIEALLRDAATRADVLAIAGGDGTVATAAQVALETDLPLAVFPGGTYNHFARDLGVPTVADTVAALAAGSVIGVDVATLNDHTVILNTASIGAYPHFVRTRTRLQHKLSRPIATAVAMTATIRRTRPVRIRVDGRVIETSLFLLGNSLYRPSGFAPSRRLRLDDGLLDVRILEVGHRFVAIRMLGSLIAGRLERSPFYHEVQVPEFSFTAVDEPVVVAHDGEIGESYRDASFRVAYRALRVFAPIAKD
;
A
#
# COMPACT_ATOMS: atom_id res chain seq x y z
N MET A 1 -41.09 14.24 81.13
CA MET A 1 -39.76 14.80 80.83
C MET A 1 -39.06 13.87 79.84
N TYR A 2 -39.06 14.25 78.57
CA TYR A 2 -38.68 13.42 77.42
C TYR A 2 -37.17 13.59 77.14
N ARG A 3 -36.40 12.49 77.11
CA ARG A 3 -35.00 12.48 76.61
C ARG A 3 -34.86 11.34 75.59
N PRO A 4 -34.49 11.61 74.32
CA PRO A 4 -34.29 10.56 73.34
C PRO A 4 -32.88 9.96 73.46
N ARG A 5 -32.79 8.62 73.55
CA ARG A 5 -31.53 7.88 73.42
C ARG A 5 -31.17 7.75 71.93
N ARG A 6 -29.98 8.24 71.58
CA ARG A 6 -29.37 8.15 70.24
C ARG A 6 -29.11 6.69 69.85
N ARG A 7 -29.49 6.32 68.62
CA ARG A 7 -29.03 5.08 67.95
C ARG A 7 -27.53 5.17 67.63
N PRO A 8 -26.72 4.11 67.78
CA PRO A 8 -25.39 4.08 67.21
C PRO A 8 -25.46 3.80 65.70
N ALA A 9 -24.76 4.63 64.92
CA ALA A 9 -24.57 4.41 63.50
C ALA A 9 -23.59 3.23 63.28
N ALA A 10 -24.06 2.15 62.66
CA ALA A 10 -23.21 1.09 62.16
C ALA A 10 -22.39 1.62 60.97
N ARG A 11 -21.12 1.98 61.22
CA ARG A 11 -20.13 2.16 60.15
C ARG A 11 -19.68 0.76 59.70
N ASN A 12 -20.30 0.24 58.65
CA ASN A 12 -19.73 -0.86 57.87
C ASN A 12 -18.45 -0.37 57.18
N ARG A 13 -17.30 -0.52 57.85
CA ARG A 13 -16.01 -0.56 57.18
C ARG A 13 -15.84 -1.98 56.64
N PHE A 14 -16.01 -2.15 55.33
CA PHE A 14 -15.48 -3.30 54.62
C PHE A 14 -13.95 -3.27 54.77
N ASP A 15 -13.41 -4.02 55.73
CA ASP A 15 -11.99 -4.33 55.81
C ASP A 15 -11.67 -5.29 54.66
N TRP A 16 -11.07 -4.77 53.59
CA TRP A 16 -10.41 -5.60 52.60
C TRP A 16 -9.29 -6.36 53.33
N ASP A 17 -9.40 -7.68 53.38
CA ASP A 17 -8.43 -8.55 54.04
C ASP A 17 -7.05 -8.43 53.37
N SER A 18 -6.26 -7.47 53.87
CA SER A 18 -4.92 -7.18 53.38
C SER A 18 -3.92 -8.30 53.71
N SER A 19 -4.33 -9.32 54.45
CA SER A 19 -3.50 -10.49 54.79
C SER A 19 -3.41 -11.48 53.62
N GLY A 20 -4.53 -11.79 52.95
CA GLY A 20 -4.57 -12.68 51.79
C GLY A 20 -3.77 -12.13 50.60
N LEU A 21 -3.91 -10.83 50.29
CA LEU A 21 -3.12 -10.17 49.24
C LEU A 21 -1.61 -10.15 49.55
N ARG A 22 -1.23 -10.00 50.83
CA ARG A 22 0.19 -10.09 51.25
C ARG A 22 0.71 -11.52 51.16
N GLN A 23 -0.10 -12.53 51.43
CA GLN A 23 0.29 -13.94 51.32
C GLN A 23 0.47 -14.36 49.85
N ILE A 24 -0.44 -13.96 48.96
CA ILE A 24 -0.35 -14.19 47.52
C ILE A 24 0.88 -13.50 46.93
N THR A 25 1.12 -12.24 47.28
CA THR A 25 2.29 -11.49 46.76
C THR A 25 3.63 -12.05 47.27
N ARG A 26 3.66 -12.57 48.51
CA ARG A 26 4.84 -13.30 49.02
C ARG A 26 5.05 -14.63 48.29
N GLY A 27 4.01 -15.43 48.08
CA GLY A 27 4.08 -16.69 47.35
C GLY A 27 4.50 -16.54 45.89
N LEU A 28 4.07 -15.45 45.23
CA LEU A 28 4.56 -15.10 43.89
C LEU A 28 6.03 -14.70 43.91
N GLY A 29 6.49 -14.00 44.94
CA GLY A 29 7.89 -13.62 45.09
C GLY A 29 8.83 -14.81 45.31
N THR A 30 8.40 -15.82 46.07
CA THR A 30 9.18 -17.05 46.29
C THR A 30 9.25 -17.90 45.02
N LEU A 31 8.13 -18.09 44.32
CA LEU A 31 8.09 -18.80 43.04
C LEU A 31 8.98 -18.13 41.98
N ASP A 32 8.97 -16.79 41.92
CA ASP A 32 9.80 -16.01 41.00
C ASP A 32 11.31 -16.18 41.27
N ALA A 33 11.69 -16.30 42.53
CA ALA A 33 13.07 -16.55 42.94
C ALA A 33 13.50 -18.02 42.68
N GLU A 34 12.63 -18.99 42.94
CA GLU A 34 12.89 -20.40 42.64
C GLU A 34 13.08 -20.63 41.14
N LEU A 35 12.18 -20.09 40.31
CA LEU A 35 12.28 -20.17 38.85
C LEU A 35 13.58 -19.53 38.35
N PHE A 36 13.97 -18.38 38.92
CA PHE A 36 15.25 -17.76 38.61
C PHE A 36 16.42 -18.68 38.94
N GLU A 37 16.45 -19.26 40.16
CA GLU A 37 17.54 -20.14 40.59
C GLU A 37 17.63 -21.42 39.74
N THR A 38 16.51 -22.00 39.33
CA THR A 38 16.50 -23.15 38.43
C THR A 38 17.16 -22.81 37.09
N ILE A 39 16.82 -21.66 36.49
CA ILE A 39 17.39 -21.21 35.22
C ILE A 39 18.86 -20.80 35.39
N ALA A 40 19.21 -20.16 36.51
CA ALA A 40 20.58 -19.76 36.81
C ALA A 40 21.51 -20.98 36.90
N ARG A 41 21.07 -22.04 37.58
CA ARG A 41 21.87 -23.26 37.81
C ARG A 41 21.86 -24.26 36.64
N SER A 42 20.99 -24.10 35.65
CA SER A 42 20.89 -25.05 34.54
C SER A 42 22.20 -25.13 33.75
N GLN A 43 22.82 -26.31 33.62
CA GLN A 43 24.03 -26.48 32.82
C GLN A 43 23.66 -26.73 31.35
N SER A 44 23.73 -25.71 30.51
CA SER A 44 23.35 -25.81 29.09
C SER A 44 24.32 -25.04 28.21
N PRO A 45 25.20 -25.74 27.47
CA PRO A 45 26.17 -25.12 26.57
C PRO A 45 25.53 -24.17 25.54
N ALA A 46 24.31 -24.51 25.10
CA ALA A 46 23.55 -23.67 24.18
C ALA A 46 23.13 -22.33 24.83
N LEU A 47 22.68 -22.34 26.09
CA LEU A 47 22.36 -21.12 26.83
C LEU A 47 23.62 -20.31 27.13
N ASP A 48 24.72 -20.98 27.50
CA ASP A 48 26.01 -20.35 27.79
C ASP A 48 26.56 -19.60 26.57
N ALA A 49 26.49 -20.21 25.38
CA ALA A 49 26.97 -19.60 24.15
C ALA A 49 26.05 -18.48 23.61
N SER A 50 24.72 -18.61 23.74
CA SER A 50 23.77 -17.76 22.99
C SER A 50 23.15 -16.62 23.79
N MET A 51 22.92 -16.78 25.11
CA MET A 51 22.14 -15.80 25.89
C MET A 51 22.87 -14.46 26.05
N ARG A 52 24.20 -14.49 26.16
CA ARG A 52 25.04 -13.28 26.26
C ARG A 52 25.05 -12.45 24.97
N PRO A 53 25.38 -13.00 23.78
CA PRO A 53 25.26 -12.27 22.52
C PRO A 53 23.84 -11.73 22.29
N LEU A 54 22.82 -12.54 22.56
CA LEU A 54 21.43 -12.13 22.36
C LEU A 54 21.04 -10.95 23.26
N SER A 55 21.41 -10.99 24.55
CA SER A 55 21.15 -9.88 25.45
C SER A 55 21.88 -8.60 25.03
N ARG A 56 23.11 -8.70 24.48
CA ARG A 56 23.85 -7.53 23.97
C ARG A 56 23.22 -6.96 22.70
N ALA A 57 22.74 -7.81 21.79
CA ALA A 57 22.05 -7.37 20.58
C ALA A 57 20.76 -6.61 20.91
N ALA A 58 20.08 -7.00 21.99
CA ALA A 58 18.87 -6.34 22.48
C ALA A 58 19.12 -4.98 23.18
N ASP A 59 20.37 -4.63 23.50
CA ASP A 59 20.69 -3.36 24.15
C ASP A 59 20.38 -2.16 23.24
N HIS A 60 19.85 -1.09 23.86
CA HIS A 60 19.40 0.12 23.17
C HIS A 60 18.43 -0.13 22.00
N SER A 61 17.71 -1.26 22.03
CA SER A 61 16.78 -1.68 20.97
C SER A 61 17.43 -1.88 19.59
N LYS A 62 18.76 -2.06 19.52
CA LYS A 62 19.50 -2.20 18.25
C LYS A 62 18.99 -3.34 17.39
N LEU A 63 18.74 -4.51 17.99
CA LEU A 63 18.15 -5.66 17.32
C LEU A 63 16.85 -5.30 16.60
N TRP A 64 15.92 -4.64 17.30
CA TRP A 64 14.62 -4.26 16.78
C TRP A 64 14.73 -3.18 15.70
N LEU A 65 15.63 -2.22 15.87
CA LEU A 65 15.93 -1.19 14.86
C LEU A 65 16.48 -1.80 13.57
N ALA A 66 17.38 -2.78 13.68
CA ALA A 66 17.94 -3.47 12.51
C ALA A 66 16.87 -4.29 11.76
N ILE A 67 16.03 -5.04 12.49
CA ILE A 67 14.90 -5.78 11.91
C ILE A 67 13.92 -4.82 11.22
N ALA A 68 13.56 -3.72 11.88
CA ALA A 68 12.68 -2.71 11.31
C ALA A 68 13.27 -2.07 10.05
N ALA A 69 14.58 -1.80 10.02
CA ALA A 69 15.26 -1.29 8.84
C ALA A 69 15.19 -2.30 7.68
N GLY A 70 15.46 -3.58 7.93
CA GLY A 70 15.31 -4.64 6.92
C GLY A 70 13.89 -4.75 6.37
N MET A 71 12.88 -4.71 7.26
CA MET A 71 11.47 -4.69 6.86
C MET A 71 11.11 -3.44 6.05
N ALA A 72 11.61 -2.27 6.44
CA ALA A 72 11.37 -1.00 5.73
C ALA A 72 12.00 -0.99 4.33
N LEU A 73 13.19 -1.59 4.19
CA LEU A 73 13.93 -1.68 2.94
C LEU A 73 13.42 -2.79 1.99
N SER A 74 12.59 -3.72 2.48
CA SER A 74 12.05 -4.84 1.69
C SER A 74 11.17 -4.41 0.50
N GLY A 75 10.68 -3.16 0.49
CA GLY A 75 9.78 -2.64 -0.54
C GLY A 75 8.36 -3.19 -0.50
N ARG A 76 8.04 -4.07 0.47
CA ARG A 76 6.69 -4.61 0.67
C ARG A 76 5.89 -3.65 1.58
N PRO A 77 4.76 -3.08 1.11
CA PRO A 77 3.97 -2.12 1.92
C PRO A 77 3.53 -2.67 3.28
N ALA A 78 3.13 -3.95 3.33
CA ALA A 78 2.75 -4.60 4.58
C ALA A 78 3.92 -4.67 5.59
N ALA A 79 5.13 -4.98 5.13
CA ALA A 79 6.32 -5.02 5.97
C ALA A 79 6.74 -3.62 6.45
N GLN A 80 6.60 -2.60 5.60
CA GLN A 80 6.87 -1.21 5.96
C GLN A 80 5.90 -0.69 7.04
N ARG A 81 4.58 -0.97 6.89
CA ARG A 81 3.58 -0.65 7.91
C ARG A 81 3.87 -1.35 9.24
N ALA A 82 4.19 -2.64 9.16
CA ALA A 82 4.54 -3.44 10.33
C ALA A 82 5.79 -2.89 11.05
N ALA A 83 6.82 -2.51 10.30
CA ALA A 83 8.03 -1.90 10.85
C ALA A 83 7.74 -0.55 11.53
N ALA A 84 7.03 0.35 10.85
CA ALA A 84 6.66 1.66 11.39
C ALA A 84 5.82 1.53 12.67
N ARG A 85 4.85 0.61 12.67
CA ARG A 85 4.01 0.31 13.83
C ARG A 85 4.80 -0.29 14.99
N GLY A 86 5.66 -1.27 14.70
CA GLY A 86 6.55 -1.89 15.67
C GLY A 86 7.46 -0.85 16.32
N LEU A 87 8.10 0.02 15.54
CA LEU A 87 8.97 1.09 16.03
C LEU A 87 8.21 2.13 16.85
N GLY A 88 7.04 2.59 16.38
CA GLY A 88 6.20 3.54 17.13
C GLY A 88 5.78 2.98 18.49
N THR A 89 5.34 1.72 18.51
CA THR A 89 4.94 1.02 19.75
C THR A 89 6.13 0.83 20.69
N LEU A 90 7.29 0.44 20.16
CA LEU A 90 8.54 0.31 20.92
C LEU A 90 8.98 1.65 21.53
N ALA A 91 8.91 2.75 20.76
CA ALA A 91 9.31 4.07 21.23
C ALA A 91 8.43 4.55 22.39
N VAL A 92 7.11 4.44 22.25
CA VAL A 92 6.15 4.77 23.32
C VAL A 92 6.37 3.87 24.53
N THR A 93 6.56 2.57 24.32
CA THR A 93 6.80 1.61 25.42
C THR A 93 8.10 1.91 26.16
N SER A 94 9.18 2.24 25.46
CA SER A 94 10.45 2.61 26.07
C SER A 94 10.32 3.87 26.91
N LEU A 95 9.59 4.88 26.41
CA LEU A 95 9.31 6.12 27.15
C LEU A 95 8.51 5.83 28.43
N VAL A 96 7.37 5.14 28.31
CA VAL A 96 6.50 4.80 29.44
C VAL A 96 7.23 3.93 30.47
N THR A 97 7.97 2.92 30.00
CA THR A 97 8.64 1.98 30.89
C THR A 97 9.79 2.65 31.65
N ASN A 98 10.65 3.40 30.95
CA ASN A 98 11.83 3.99 31.58
C ASN A 98 11.51 5.25 32.40
N GLN A 99 10.51 6.04 31.99
CA GLN A 99 10.20 7.29 32.70
C GLN A 99 9.13 7.14 33.78
N ILE A 100 8.20 6.20 33.63
CA ILE A 100 7.06 6.06 34.55
C ILE A 100 7.20 4.76 35.34
N ALA A 101 7.11 3.61 34.67
CA ALA A 101 6.93 2.32 35.35
C ALA A 101 8.08 1.99 36.32
N LYS A 102 9.33 2.26 35.93
CA LYS A 102 10.51 2.04 36.78
C LYS A 102 10.55 2.91 38.03
N ARG A 103 9.81 4.02 38.09
CA ARG A 103 9.76 4.93 39.25
C ARG A 103 8.68 4.55 40.26
N VAL A 104 7.76 3.64 39.92
CA VAL A 104 6.59 3.32 40.74
C VAL A 104 6.90 2.31 41.85
N ARG A 105 7.79 1.33 41.60
CA ARG A 105 8.10 0.27 42.58
C ARG A 105 9.57 -0.11 42.54
N ASN A 106 10.25 0.07 43.67
CA ASN A 106 11.64 -0.36 43.83
C ASN A 106 11.67 -1.86 44.10
N ARG A 107 12.33 -2.61 43.21
CA ARG A 107 12.65 -4.03 43.41
C ARG A 107 14.14 -4.21 43.19
N ALA A 108 14.79 -4.94 44.10
CA ALA A 108 16.19 -5.32 43.96
C ALA A 108 16.37 -6.33 42.81
N ARG A 109 17.55 -6.34 42.19
CA ARG A 109 17.91 -7.33 41.16
C ARG A 109 18.29 -8.67 41.80
N PRO A 110 18.17 -9.79 41.07
CA PRO A 110 18.61 -11.08 41.57
C PRO A 110 20.12 -11.12 41.77
N THR A 111 20.57 -11.90 42.76
CA THR A 111 21.98 -12.13 43.03
C THR A 111 22.58 -12.99 41.91
N THR A 112 23.69 -12.57 41.33
CA THR A 112 24.30 -13.28 40.19
C THR A 112 25.22 -14.43 40.58
N THR A 113 25.38 -14.72 41.88
CA THR A 113 26.30 -15.74 42.39
C THR A 113 25.99 -17.14 41.87
N SER A 114 24.70 -17.45 41.68
CA SER A 114 24.20 -18.72 41.13
C SER A 114 24.32 -18.84 39.60
N VAL A 115 24.59 -17.74 38.88
CA VAL A 115 24.73 -17.73 37.42
C VAL A 115 26.18 -18.02 37.03
N PRO A 116 26.49 -18.93 36.09
CA PRO A 116 27.85 -19.18 35.64
C PRO A 116 28.56 -17.96 35.06
N LEU A 117 29.87 -17.90 35.27
CA LEU A 117 30.75 -16.83 34.78
C LEU A 117 30.76 -16.70 33.26
N GLU A 118 30.27 -17.69 32.52
CA GLU A 118 30.12 -17.67 31.06
C GLU A 118 28.75 -17.11 30.60
N ARG A 119 27.77 -16.94 31.52
CA ARG A 119 26.46 -16.34 31.23
C ARG A 119 26.24 -14.94 31.79
N ARG A 120 26.96 -14.53 32.84
CA ARG A 120 26.75 -13.22 33.49
C ARG A 120 26.90 -12.03 32.53
N SER A 121 26.04 -11.02 32.62
CA SER A 121 26.23 -9.78 31.87
C SER A 121 27.46 -9.01 32.37
N HIS A 122 28.26 -8.42 31.46
CA HIS A 122 29.40 -7.56 31.82
C HIS A 122 28.98 -6.22 32.44
N ARG A 123 27.78 -5.73 32.12
CA ARG A 123 27.22 -4.49 32.70
C ARG A 123 25.88 -4.82 33.34
N LEU A 124 25.83 -4.70 34.66
CA LEU A 124 24.59 -4.76 35.41
C LEU A 124 23.96 -3.36 35.44
N PRO A 125 22.67 -3.19 35.10
CA PRO A 125 22.04 -1.88 35.14
C PRO A 125 21.89 -1.40 36.60
N THR A 126 22.22 -0.14 36.85
CA THR A 126 22.13 0.49 38.18
C THR A 126 20.71 0.92 38.58
N SER A 127 19.74 0.83 37.65
CA SER A 127 18.33 1.17 37.89
C SER A 127 17.51 -0.02 38.40
N ASN A 128 16.33 0.25 38.94
CA ASN A 128 15.35 -0.73 39.45
C ASN A 128 15.13 -1.94 38.51
N SER A 129 14.89 -3.11 39.10
CA SER A 129 14.67 -4.36 38.36
C SER A 129 13.28 -4.45 37.72
N LEU A 130 12.26 -3.87 38.34
CA LEU A 130 10.88 -3.93 37.85
C LEU A 130 10.49 -2.65 37.09
N PRO A 131 9.86 -2.75 35.90
CA PRO A 131 9.79 -3.89 34.99
C PRO A 131 11.02 -3.99 34.06
N SER A 132 11.19 -5.14 33.40
CA SER A 132 12.24 -5.32 32.38
C SER A 132 11.94 -4.49 31.12
N GLY A 133 12.76 -3.45 30.88
CA GLY A 133 12.62 -2.58 29.71
C GLY A 133 12.92 -3.28 28.38
N HIS A 134 13.85 -4.24 28.37
CA HIS A 134 14.15 -5.06 27.19
C HIS A 134 12.96 -5.93 26.81
N SER A 135 12.34 -6.59 27.80
CA SER A 135 11.16 -7.43 27.60
C SER A 135 9.97 -6.58 27.12
N ALA A 136 9.73 -5.42 27.74
CA ALA A 136 8.67 -4.51 27.30
C ALA A 136 8.84 -4.05 25.85
N SER A 137 10.05 -3.61 25.48
CA SER A 137 10.36 -3.18 24.11
C SER A 137 10.25 -4.34 23.10
N ALA A 138 10.65 -5.55 23.49
CA ALA A 138 10.56 -6.74 22.66
C ALA A 138 9.12 -7.14 22.34
N ALA A 139 8.25 -7.23 23.36
CA ALA A 139 6.83 -7.50 23.16
C ALA A 139 6.13 -6.39 22.38
N ALA A 140 6.43 -5.12 22.69
CA ALA A 140 5.88 -3.97 21.99
C ALA A 140 6.18 -4.01 20.48
N PHE A 141 7.41 -4.31 20.11
CA PHE A 141 7.81 -4.42 18.70
C PHE A 141 7.17 -5.64 18.03
N ALA A 142 7.27 -6.83 18.64
CA ALA A 142 6.75 -8.08 18.06
C ALA A 142 5.23 -8.05 17.87
N LEU A 143 4.47 -7.60 18.88
CA LEU A 143 3.02 -7.46 18.78
C LEU A 143 2.62 -6.29 17.89
N GLY A 144 3.36 -5.18 17.93
CA GLY A 144 3.20 -4.07 16.99
C GLY A 144 3.30 -4.54 15.54
N VAL A 145 4.31 -5.36 15.21
CA VAL A 145 4.45 -5.99 13.89
C VAL A 145 3.32 -7.00 13.63
N GLY A 146 2.98 -7.84 14.61
CA GLY A 146 1.97 -8.88 14.47
C GLY A 146 0.56 -8.38 14.16
N ILE A 147 0.22 -7.17 14.62
CA ILE A 147 -1.06 -6.53 14.30
C ILE A 147 -1.17 -6.20 12.79
N GLU A 148 -0.05 -5.94 12.10
CA GLU A 148 -0.04 -5.66 10.65
C GLU A 148 0.27 -6.92 9.82
N HIS A 149 1.05 -7.86 10.37
CA HIS A 149 1.41 -9.11 9.71
C HIS A 149 1.61 -10.25 10.72
N GLY A 150 0.56 -11.04 10.93
CA GLY A 150 0.50 -12.11 11.92
C GLY A 150 1.68 -13.09 11.88
N PRO A 151 2.05 -13.68 10.73
CA PRO A 151 3.14 -14.66 10.65
C PRO A 151 4.51 -14.08 11.08
N THR A 152 4.83 -12.85 10.68
CA THR A 152 6.08 -12.19 11.10
C THR A 152 6.02 -11.82 12.58
N GLY A 153 4.87 -11.37 13.07
CA GLY A 153 4.66 -11.11 14.48
C GLY A 153 4.88 -12.35 15.34
N LEU A 154 4.41 -13.51 14.90
CA LEU A 154 4.62 -14.78 15.60
C LEU A 154 6.11 -15.14 15.69
N ALA A 155 6.84 -15.06 14.57
CA ALA A 155 8.28 -15.29 14.54
C ALA A 155 9.04 -14.32 15.47
N LEU A 156 8.69 -13.04 15.43
CA LEU A 156 9.27 -12.02 16.32
C LEU A 156 8.83 -12.20 17.78
N GLY A 157 7.66 -12.77 18.03
CA GLY A 157 7.19 -13.17 19.36
C GLY A 157 8.08 -14.25 19.96
N GLY A 158 8.48 -15.25 19.16
CA GLY A 158 9.49 -16.23 19.55
C GLY A 158 10.83 -15.58 19.91
N LEU A 159 11.31 -14.65 19.07
CA LEU A 159 12.53 -13.89 19.35
C LEU A 159 12.41 -13.02 20.61
N ALA A 160 11.25 -12.39 20.84
CA ALA A 160 10.98 -11.61 22.04
C ALA A 160 11.00 -12.49 23.30
N GLY A 161 10.45 -13.71 23.21
CA GLY A 161 10.54 -14.73 24.25
C GLY A 161 11.99 -15.09 24.57
N LEU A 162 12.82 -15.33 23.55
CA LEU A 162 14.26 -15.60 23.72
C LEU A 162 15.01 -14.41 24.34
N VAL A 163 14.67 -13.18 23.96
CA VAL A 163 15.23 -11.97 24.61
C VAL A 163 14.81 -11.92 26.07
N GLY A 164 13.55 -12.21 26.41
CA GLY A 164 13.09 -12.32 27.80
C GLY A 164 13.84 -13.37 28.60
N LEU A 165 13.99 -14.58 28.03
CA LEU A 165 14.77 -15.67 28.63
C LEU A 165 16.22 -15.25 28.87
N SER A 166 16.84 -14.54 27.92
CA SER A 166 18.21 -14.04 28.08
C SER A 166 18.37 -13.11 29.30
N ARG A 167 17.33 -12.34 29.67
CA ARG A 167 17.37 -11.45 30.85
C ARG A 167 17.35 -12.22 32.16
N VAL A 168 16.66 -13.35 32.19
CA VAL A 168 16.65 -14.26 33.35
C VAL A 168 17.97 -15.04 33.40
N ALA A 169 18.34 -15.69 32.30
CA ALA A 169 19.51 -16.56 32.21
C ALA A 169 20.86 -15.85 32.44
N THR A 170 20.96 -14.55 32.12
CA THR A 170 22.17 -13.75 32.37
C THR A 170 22.24 -13.14 33.77
N GLY A 171 21.21 -13.37 34.61
CA GLY A 171 21.16 -12.84 35.97
C GLY A 171 20.67 -11.39 36.07
N ALA A 172 20.08 -10.84 35.02
CA ALA A 172 19.73 -9.41 35.00
C ALA A 172 18.40 -9.09 35.68
N HIS A 173 17.43 -10.02 35.62
CA HIS A 173 16.05 -9.82 36.08
C HIS A 173 15.41 -11.13 36.57
N TYR A 174 14.41 -11.02 37.44
CA TYR A 174 13.55 -12.15 37.77
C TYR A 174 12.54 -12.44 36.63
N PRO A 175 12.05 -13.68 36.46
CA PRO A 175 10.98 -14.01 35.51
C PRO A 175 9.76 -13.08 35.58
N GLY A 176 9.32 -12.68 36.77
CA GLY A 176 8.20 -11.78 37.00
C GLY A 176 8.45 -10.37 36.46
N ASP A 177 9.71 -9.89 36.47
CA ASP A 177 10.07 -8.60 35.86
C ASP A 177 9.94 -8.65 34.34
N VAL A 178 10.24 -9.82 33.75
CA VAL A 178 10.13 -10.09 32.31
C VAL A 178 8.67 -10.18 31.90
N VAL A 179 7.84 -10.93 32.65
CA VAL A 179 6.39 -11.04 32.41
C VAL A 179 5.71 -9.67 32.54
N ALA A 180 6.03 -8.90 33.58
CA ALA A 180 5.51 -7.54 33.74
C ALA A 180 5.91 -6.63 32.58
N GLY A 181 7.17 -6.73 32.12
CA GLY A 181 7.64 -6.04 30.92
C GLY A 181 6.81 -6.41 29.69
N PHE A 182 6.65 -7.70 29.40
CA PHE A 182 5.83 -8.17 28.28
C PHE A 182 4.39 -7.68 28.36
N GLY A 183 3.78 -7.69 29.55
CA GLY A 183 2.43 -7.18 29.76
C GLY A 183 2.29 -5.69 29.41
N ILE A 184 3.25 -4.86 29.80
CA ILE A 184 3.26 -3.43 29.46
C ILE A 184 3.38 -3.24 27.94
N GLY A 185 4.34 -3.93 27.31
CA GLY A 185 4.55 -3.84 25.87
C GLY A 185 3.31 -4.28 25.07
N ALA A 186 2.68 -5.38 25.49
CA ALA A 186 1.45 -5.89 24.90
C ALA A 186 0.27 -4.93 25.05
N CYS A 187 0.09 -4.36 26.25
CA CYS A 187 -0.97 -3.41 26.52
C CYS A 187 -0.84 -2.16 25.62
N ILE A 188 0.36 -1.59 25.51
CA ILE A 188 0.61 -0.43 24.65
C ILE A 188 0.39 -0.78 23.17
N ALA A 189 0.80 -1.96 22.72
CA ALA A 189 0.54 -2.43 21.35
C ALA A 189 -0.95 -2.54 21.02
N VAL A 190 -1.74 -3.12 21.92
CA VAL A 190 -3.20 -3.31 21.76
C VAL A 190 -3.94 -1.97 21.83
N LEU A 191 -3.62 -1.11 22.80
CA LEU A 191 -4.21 0.24 22.89
C LEU A 191 -3.84 1.07 21.65
N GLY A 192 -2.60 0.98 21.18
CA GLY A 192 -2.17 1.58 19.93
C GLY A 192 -2.92 1.04 18.70
N ALA A 193 -3.43 -0.19 18.73
CA ALA A 193 -4.27 -0.76 17.67
C ALA A 193 -5.67 -0.17 17.63
N ARG A 194 -6.21 0.22 18.78
CA ARG A 194 -7.48 0.92 18.84
C ARG A 194 -7.37 2.35 18.31
N LEU A 195 -6.27 3.03 18.64
CA LEU A 195 -6.00 4.39 18.16
C LEU A 195 -5.63 4.42 16.67
N VAL A 196 -4.90 3.41 16.20
CA VAL A 196 -4.48 3.28 14.81
C VAL A 196 -4.77 1.86 14.34
N PRO A 197 -5.95 1.59 13.76
CA PRO A 197 -6.31 0.25 13.28
C PRO A 197 -5.40 -0.24 12.16
N PRO A 198 -5.12 -1.55 12.05
CA PRO A 198 -4.35 -2.12 10.94
C PRO A 198 -5.05 -1.93 9.60
N VAL A 199 -4.29 -1.93 8.51
CA VAL A 199 -4.84 -1.88 7.15
C VAL A 199 -5.14 -3.32 6.69
N THR A 200 -6.41 -3.68 6.64
CA THR A 200 -6.86 -4.96 6.08
C THR A 200 -6.82 -4.90 4.56
N ALA A 201 -6.00 -5.76 3.93
CA ALA A 201 -6.07 -5.94 2.49
C ALA A 201 -7.38 -6.68 2.16
N HIS A 202 -8.36 -5.96 1.61
CA HIS A 202 -9.58 -6.58 1.12
C HIS A 202 -9.25 -7.41 -0.12
N SER A 203 -9.32 -8.74 0.01
CA SER A 203 -9.36 -9.64 -1.14
C SER A 203 -10.81 -9.67 -1.63
N ILE A 204 -11.13 -8.78 -2.56
CA ILE A 204 -12.41 -8.81 -3.26
C ILE A 204 -12.24 -9.84 -4.37
N ALA A 205 -13.01 -10.93 -4.31
CA ALA A 205 -13.15 -11.83 -5.46
C ALA A 205 -13.77 -11.01 -6.60
N VAL A 206 -13.05 -10.90 -7.71
CA VAL A 206 -13.47 -10.11 -8.87
C VAL A 206 -14.26 -11.06 -9.79
N PRO A 207 -15.59 -10.93 -9.91
CA PRO A 207 -16.36 -11.77 -10.83
C PRO A 207 -15.92 -11.53 -12.28
N SER A 208 -16.03 -12.56 -13.11
CA SER A 208 -15.69 -12.49 -14.53
C SER A 208 -16.43 -11.34 -15.24
N PRO A 209 -15.79 -10.67 -16.21
CA PRO A 209 -16.41 -9.57 -16.95
C PRO A 209 -17.65 -10.06 -17.72
N THR A 210 -18.64 -9.18 -17.87
CA THR A 210 -19.84 -9.46 -18.66
C THR A 210 -19.47 -9.57 -20.14
N ARG A 211 -19.87 -10.66 -20.77
CA ARG A 211 -19.57 -10.96 -22.17
C ARG A 211 -20.67 -10.49 -23.09
N VAL A 212 -20.27 -10.04 -24.27
CA VAL A 212 -21.15 -9.76 -25.40
C VAL A 212 -20.95 -10.88 -26.42
N PRO A 213 -21.99 -11.66 -26.76
CA PRO A 213 -21.88 -12.66 -27.81
C PRO A 213 -21.55 -11.99 -29.15
N THR A 214 -20.49 -12.43 -29.83
CA THR A 214 -20.19 -12.02 -31.20
C THR A 214 -19.80 -13.22 -32.05
N GLU A 215 -19.89 -13.06 -33.36
CA GLU A 215 -19.47 -14.12 -34.28
C GLU A 215 -17.96 -14.41 -34.17
N PRO A 216 -17.54 -15.68 -34.11
CA PRO A 216 -16.14 -16.08 -34.18
C PRO A 216 -15.49 -15.72 -35.52
N ARG A 217 -14.28 -15.16 -35.49
CA ARG A 217 -13.52 -14.71 -36.68
C ARG A 217 -12.12 -15.32 -36.72
N PRO A 218 -11.97 -16.65 -36.83
CA PRO A 218 -10.68 -17.36 -36.70
C PRO A 218 -9.64 -16.98 -37.75
N ARG A 219 -10.07 -16.47 -38.91
CA ARG A 219 -9.19 -16.00 -40.00
C ARG A 219 -9.25 -14.49 -40.23
N GLY A 220 -10.04 -13.75 -39.45
CA GLY A 220 -10.13 -12.30 -39.53
C GLY A 220 -11.13 -11.72 -40.54
N ALA A 221 -12.05 -12.52 -41.10
CA ALA A 221 -13.08 -11.99 -42.01
C ALA A 221 -13.86 -10.83 -41.36
N GLY A 222 -14.03 -9.73 -42.09
CA GLY A 222 -14.71 -8.50 -41.61
C GLY A 222 -13.91 -7.65 -40.62
N VAL A 223 -12.69 -8.05 -40.27
CA VAL A 223 -11.77 -7.26 -39.45
C VAL A 223 -10.97 -6.33 -40.35
N ILE A 224 -10.95 -5.03 -40.02
CA ILE A 224 -10.08 -4.05 -40.68
C ILE A 224 -9.10 -3.50 -39.66
N ALA A 225 -7.81 -3.82 -39.84
CA ALA A 225 -6.74 -3.48 -38.93
C ALA A 225 -5.93 -2.29 -39.45
N VAL A 226 -5.96 -1.19 -38.71
CA VAL A 226 -5.08 -0.03 -38.92
C VAL A 226 -3.83 -0.25 -38.08
N ILE A 227 -2.67 -0.39 -38.73
CA ILE A 227 -1.41 -0.79 -38.07
C ILE A 227 -0.34 0.24 -38.40
N ASN A 228 0.31 0.79 -37.37
CA ASN A 228 1.49 1.64 -37.55
C ASN A 228 2.78 0.81 -37.44
N PRO A 229 3.49 0.53 -38.54
CA PRO A 229 4.68 -0.33 -38.51
C PRO A 229 5.87 0.31 -37.76
N ALA A 230 5.94 1.65 -37.71
CA ALA A 230 7.00 2.40 -37.05
C ALA A 230 6.82 2.51 -35.52
N SER A 231 5.65 2.14 -35.00
CA SER A 231 5.33 2.24 -33.57
C SER A 231 6.24 1.36 -32.69
N GLY A 232 6.47 1.81 -31.45
CA GLY A 232 7.13 1.00 -30.42
C GLY A 232 8.58 0.64 -30.74
N SER A 233 9.33 1.54 -31.40
CA SER A 233 10.72 1.31 -31.82
C SER A 233 10.91 0.07 -32.72
N GLY A 234 9.99 -0.13 -33.67
CA GLY A 234 10.00 -1.26 -34.61
C GLY A 234 9.16 -2.47 -34.18
N THR A 235 8.50 -2.40 -33.02
CA THR A 235 7.55 -3.43 -32.56
C THR A 235 6.33 -3.53 -33.50
N GLY A 236 5.91 -2.40 -34.08
CA GLY A 236 4.78 -2.33 -35.02
C GLY A 236 4.94 -3.25 -36.24
N MET A 237 6.13 -3.29 -36.85
CA MET A 237 6.41 -4.16 -38.00
C MET A 237 6.24 -5.65 -37.66
N ARG A 238 6.73 -6.08 -36.48
CA ARG A 238 6.53 -7.45 -36.01
C ARG A 238 5.04 -7.77 -35.82
N VAL A 239 4.28 -6.84 -35.26
CA VAL A 239 2.83 -6.99 -35.09
C VAL A 239 2.13 -7.10 -36.44
N LEU A 240 2.52 -6.29 -37.42
CA LEU A 240 2.00 -6.36 -38.79
C LEU A 240 2.19 -7.76 -39.40
N ASP A 241 3.40 -8.30 -39.33
CA ASP A 241 3.72 -9.62 -39.89
C ASP A 241 2.95 -10.75 -39.18
N GLU A 242 2.84 -10.69 -37.85
CA GLU A 242 2.08 -11.66 -37.05
C GLU A 242 0.58 -11.60 -37.37
N VAL A 243 0.02 -10.40 -37.53
CA VAL A 243 -1.40 -10.20 -37.90
C VAL A 243 -1.66 -10.73 -39.31
N ARG A 244 -0.82 -10.41 -40.30
CA ARG A 244 -0.92 -10.94 -41.68
C ARG A 244 -0.93 -12.45 -41.73
N THR A 245 -0.05 -13.07 -40.93
CA THR A 245 0.08 -14.54 -40.88
C THR A 245 -1.12 -15.18 -40.20
N SER A 246 -1.62 -14.57 -39.12
CA SER A 246 -2.65 -15.18 -38.26
C SER A 246 -4.08 -14.88 -38.72
N LEU A 247 -4.30 -13.76 -39.40
CA LEU A 247 -5.60 -13.27 -39.86
C LEU A 247 -5.58 -12.99 -41.37
N PRO A 248 -5.42 -14.02 -42.22
CA PRO A 248 -5.24 -13.86 -43.67
C PRO A 248 -6.44 -13.26 -44.40
N ASP A 249 -7.63 -13.29 -43.79
CA ASP A 249 -8.86 -12.75 -44.37
C ASP A 249 -9.20 -11.34 -43.83
N ALA A 250 -8.33 -10.75 -42.98
CA ALA A 250 -8.46 -9.38 -42.50
C ALA A 250 -7.91 -8.38 -43.52
N GLU A 251 -8.57 -7.23 -43.65
CA GLU A 251 -8.04 -6.09 -44.39
C GLU A 251 -7.04 -5.34 -43.49
N ILE A 252 -5.87 -4.99 -44.01
CA ILE A 252 -4.83 -4.30 -43.24
C ILE A 252 -4.48 -2.99 -43.93
N ILE A 253 -4.62 -1.90 -43.18
CA ILE A 253 -4.23 -0.55 -43.58
C ILE A 253 -2.95 -0.21 -42.81
N GLU A 254 -1.84 -0.10 -43.54
CA GLU A 254 -0.57 0.34 -42.98
C GLU A 254 -0.54 1.87 -42.89
N VAL A 255 -0.25 2.39 -41.69
CA VAL A 255 -0.08 3.84 -41.49
C VAL A 255 1.30 4.25 -41.97
N ALA A 256 1.35 5.16 -42.94
CA ALA A 256 2.57 5.78 -43.43
C ALA A 256 2.94 7.05 -42.65
N GLU A 257 4.16 7.54 -42.86
CA GLU A 257 4.61 8.79 -42.26
C GLU A 257 3.81 9.98 -42.81
N GLY A 258 3.18 10.75 -41.93
CA GLY A 258 2.35 11.90 -42.28
C GLY A 258 0.85 11.60 -42.46
N ASP A 259 0.45 10.34 -42.37
CA ASP A 259 -0.96 9.96 -42.41
C ASP A 259 -1.71 10.45 -41.17
N ASP A 260 -2.96 10.85 -41.39
CA ASP A 260 -3.92 11.10 -40.32
C ASP A 260 -4.57 9.77 -39.91
N ILE A 261 -4.12 9.25 -38.76
CA ILE A 261 -4.61 7.99 -38.20
C ILE A 261 -6.12 8.04 -37.92
N GLU A 262 -6.65 9.18 -37.47
CA GLU A 262 -8.08 9.31 -37.21
C GLU A 262 -8.88 9.17 -38.50
N ALA A 263 -8.44 9.83 -39.57
CA ALA A 263 -9.07 9.72 -40.89
C ALA A 263 -9.06 8.27 -41.42
N LEU A 264 -7.93 7.57 -41.28
CA LEU A 264 -7.82 6.16 -41.67
C LEU A 264 -8.77 5.25 -40.87
N LEU A 265 -8.87 5.47 -39.55
CA LEU A 265 -9.78 4.72 -38.68
C LEU A 265 -11.25 4.97 -39.06
N ARG A 266 -11.61 6.22 -39.34
CA ARG A 266 -12.98 6.58 -39.75
C ARG A 266 -13.34 5.99 -41.10
N ASP A 267 -12.42 5.99 -42.06
CA ASP A 267 -12.61 5.33 -43.36
C ASP A 267 -12.79 3.82 -43.18
N ALA A 268 -11.90 3.17 -42.42
CA ALA A 268 -12.00 1.74 -42.11
C ALA A 268 -13.35 1.37 -41.48
N ALA A 269 -13.82 2.18 -40.52
CA ALA A 269 -15.09 1.94 -39.83
C ALA A 269 -16.32 1.97 -40.73
N THR A 270 -16.25 2.57 -41.93
CA THR A 270 -17.40 2.59 -42.87
C THR A 270 -17.74 1.21 -43.45
N ARG A 271 -16.80 0.26 -43.41
CA ARG A 271 -16.91 -1.06 -44.04
C ARG A 271 -16.43 -2.22 -43.14
N ALA A 272 -15.94 -1.93 -41.95
CA ALA A 272 -15.51 -2.94 -40.99
C ALA A 272 -16.69 -3.50 -40.19
N ASP A 273 -16.69 -4.81 -39.94
CA ASP A 273 -17.50 -5.40 -38.87
C ASP A 273 -16.81 -5.27 -37.50
N VAL A 274 -15.46 -5.26 -37.53
CA VAL A 274 -14.59 -5.14 -36.36
C VAL A 274 -13.46 -4.18 -36.72
N LEU A 275 -13.34 -3.10 -35.95
CA LEU A 275 -12.22 -2.19 -36.08
C LEU A 275 -11.03 -2.75 -35.30
N ALA A 276 -9.85 -2.82 -35.91
CA ALA A 276 -8.64 -3.29 -35.25
C ALA A 276 -7.54 -2.21 -35.29
N ILE A 277 -6.74 -2.12 -34.22
CA ILE A 277 -5.66 -1.14 -34.10
C ILE A 277 -4.39 -1.75 -33.53
N ALA A 278 -3.25 -1.39 -34.11
CA ALA A 278 -1.93 -1.66 -33.54
C ALA A 278 -1.12 -0.35 -33.45
N GLY A 279 -0.86 0.12 -32.23
CA GLY A 279 -0.14 1.36 -31.99
C GLY A 279 0.17 1.61 -30.51
N GLY A 280 0.58 2.83 -30.18
CA GLY A 280 0.75 3.29 -28.80
C GLY A 280 -0.58 3.56 -28.10
N ASP A 281 -0.53 3.88 -26.80
CA ASP A 281 -1.75 4.12 -25.99
C ASP A 281 -2.60 5.28 -26.55
N GLY A 282 -1.98 6.35 -27.09
CA GLY A 282 -2.69 7.45 -27.77
C GLY A 282 -3.41 7.00 -29.05
N THR A 283 -2.74 6.26 -29.93
CA THR A 283 -3.35 5.68 -31.13
C THR A 283 -4.52 4.76 -30.81
N VAL A 284 -4.42 3.98 -29.73
CA VAL A 284 -5.49 3.11 -29.24
C VAL A 284 -6.66 3.94 -28.69
N ALA A 285 -6.41 5.06 -28.02
CA ALA A 285 -7.46 5.99 -27.58
C ALA A 285 -8.24 6.59 -28.75
N THR A 286 -7.56 7.02 -29.82
CA THR A 286 -8.22 7.47 -31.06
C THR A 286 -9.08 6.38 -31.68
N ALA A 287 -8.58 5.15 -31.78
CA ALA A 287 -9.36 4.02 -32.30
C ALA A 287 -10.57 3.68 -31.43
N ALA A 288 -10.45 3.77 -30.11
CA ALA A 288 -11.57 3.59 -29.20
C ALA A 288 -12.64 4.68 -29.35
N GLN A 289 -12.23 5.93 -29.58
CA GLN A 289 -13.18 7.00 -29.88
C GLN A 289 -13.97 6.70 -31.16
N VAL A 290 -13.29 6.35 -32.26
CA VAL A 290 -13.95 6.00 -33.52
C VAL A 290 -14.87 4.78 -33.35
N ALA A 291 -14.43 3.76 -32.60
CA ALA A 291 -15.22 2.56 -32.33
C ALA A 291 -16.49 2.87 -31.50
N LEU A 292 -16.40 3.79 -30.53
CA LEU A 292 -17.56 4.25 -29.76
C LEU A 292 -18.55 5.03 -30.63
N GLU A 293 -18.07 5.93 -31.47
CA GLU A 293 -18.91 6.76 -32.34
C GLU A 293 -19.61 5.95 -33.43
N THR A 294 -18.96 4.87 -33.90
CA THR A 294 -19.49 4.00 -34.98
C THR A 294 -20.19 2.74 -34.46
N ASP A 295 -20.24 2.54 -33.14
CA ASP A 295 -20.75 1.33 -32.50
C ASP A 295 -20.17 0.04 -33.12
N LEU A 296 -18.82 0.01 -33.24
CA LEU A 296 -18.07 -1.16 -33.69
C LEU A 296 -17.29 -1.80 -32.53
N PRO A 297 -17.19 -3.13 -32.46
CA PRO A 297 -16.28 -3.78 -31.54
C PRO A 297 -14.82 -3.51 -31.96
N LEU A 298 -13.95 -3.29 -30.97
CA LEU A 298 -12.54 -2.97 -31.15
C LEU A 298 -11.65 -4.18 -30.84
N ALA A 299 -10.70 -4.48 -31.70
CA ALA A 299 -9.60 -5.41 -31.44
C ALA A 299 -8.27 -4.64 -31.29
N VAL A 300 -7.59 -4.83 -30.16
CA VAL A 300 -6.36 -4.10 -29.84
C VAL A 300 -5.16 -5.04 -29.94
N PHE A 301 -4.16 -4.64 -30.70
CA PHE A 301 -2.87 -5.33 -30.79
C PHE A 301 -1.76 -4.49 -30.12
N PRO A 302 -0.87 -5.12 -29.33
CA PRO A 302 0.17 -4.42 -28.56
C PRO A 302 1.34 -3.95 -29.44
N GLY A 303 1.14 -2.84 -30.17
CA GLY A 303 2.12 -2.25 -31.10
C GLY A 303 2.98 -1.11 -30.54
N GLY A 304 2.73 -0.66 -29.30
CA GLY A 304 3.41 0.46 -28.65
C GLY A 304 4.48 0.04 -27.63
N THR A 305 5.11 1.04 -26.99
CA THR A 305 6.14 0.82 -25.97
C THR A 305 5.57 0.35 -24.63
N TYR A 306 4.46 0.94 -24.19
CA TYR A 306 3.89 0.67 -22.85
C TYR A 306 2.68 -0.26 -22.88
N ASN A 307 1.82 -0.12 -23.90
CA ASN A 307 0.64 -0.96 -24.15
C ASN A 307 -0.22 -1.13 -22.89
N HIS A 308 -0.51 -0.03 -22.20
CA HIS A 308 -1.22 -0.05 -20.93
C HIS A 308 -2.61 -0.65 -21.09
N PHE A 309 -3.36 -0.20 -22.10
CA PHE A 309 -4.72 -0.68 -22.34
C PHE A 309 -4.75 -2.16 -22.73
N ALA A 310 -3.91 -2.58 -23.68
CA ALA A 310 -3.79 -3.98 -24.12
C ALA A 310 -3.42 -4.93 -22.95
N ARG A 311 -2.52 -4.49 -22.06
CA ARG A 311 -2.13 -5.27 -20.87
C ARG A 311 -3.26 -5.38 -19.86
N ASP A 312 -4.01 -4.30 -19.64
CA ASP A 312 -5.13 -4.32 -18.70
C ASP A 312 -6.32 -5.14 -19.23
N LEU A 313 -6.50 -5.21 -20.56
CA LEU A 313 -7.45 -6.11 -21.24
C LEU A 313 -7.07 -7.60 -21.15
N GLY A 314 -5.82 -7.91 -20.81
CA GLY A 314 -5.30 -9.26 -20.85
C GLY A 314 -4.85 -9.73 -22.23
N VAL A 315 -4.58 -8.82 -23.17
CA VAL A 315 -4.00 -9.10 -24.50
C VAL A 315 -2.56 -8.56 -24.64
N PRO A 316 -1.59 -9.04 -23.84
CA PRO A 316 -0.21 -8.58 -23.91
C PRO A 316 0.52 -9.00 -25.21
N THR A 317 -0.03 -9.94 -25.99
CA THR A 317 0.55 -10.42 -27.26
C THR A 317 -0.47 -10.43 -28.41
N VAL A 318 0.01 -10.49 -29.66
CA VAL A 318 -0.86 -10.61 -30.86
C VAL A 318 -1.70 -11.88 -30.80
N ALA A 319 -1.10 -12.99 -30.35
CA ALA A 319 -1.78 -14.27 -30.22
C ALA A 319 -3.00 -14.21 -29.28
N ASP A 320 -2.94 -13.39 -28.22
CA ASP A 320 -4.07 -13.24 -27.28
C ASP A 320 -5.26 -12.56 -27.98
N THR A 321 -5.03 -11.51 -28.76
CA THR A 321 -6.06 -10.82 -29.55
C THR A 321 -6.61 -11.71 -30.65
N VAL A 322 -5.74 -12.45 -31.37
CA VAL A 322 -6.16 -13.44 -32.38
C VAL A 322 -7.03 -14.54 -31.76
N ALA A 323 -6.65 -15.06 -30.58
CA ALA A 323 -7.45 -16.06 -29.88
C ALA A 323 -8.81 -15.50 -29.44
N ALA A 324 -8.88 -14.25 -28.99
CA ALA A 324 -10.14 -13.60 -28.65
C ALA A 324 -11.04 -13.43 -29.89
N LEU A 325 -10.48 -13.00 -31.02
CA LEU A 325 -11.18 -12.91 -32.31
C LEU A 325 -11.70 -14.28 -32.78
N ALA A 326 -10.84 -15.29 -32.73
CA ALA A 326 -11.18 -16.67 -33.11
C ALA A 326 -12.28 -17.28 -32.24
N ALA A 327 -12.39 -16.85 -30.98
CA ALA A 327 -13.43 -17.28 -30.06
C ALA A 327 -14.72 -16.44 -30.13
N GLY A 328 -14.71 -15.28 -30.79
CA GLY A 328 -15.81 -14.31 -30.69
C GLY A 328 -15.97 -13.74 -29.27
N SER A 329 -14.87 -13.62 -28.53
CA SER A 329 -14.88 -13.25 -27.11
C SER A 329 -14.76 -11.74 -26.94
N VAL A 330 -15.90 -11.09 -26.69
CA VAL A 330 -15.99 -9.64 -26.47
C VAL A 330 -16.49 -9.33 -25.07
N ILE A 331 -15.90 -8.30 -24.47
CA ILE A 331 -16.33 -7.73 -23.19
C ILE A 331 -16.69 -6.25 -23.38
N GLY A 332 -17.61 -5.75 -22.55
CA GLY A 332 -17.85 -4.32 -22.43
C GLY A 332 -16.91 -3.70 -21.42
N VAL A 333 -16.18 -2.66 -21.81
CA VAL A 333 -15.30 -1.89 -20.93
C VAL A 333 -15.76 -0.44 -20.81
N ASP A 334 -15.49 0.13 -19.65
CA ASP A 334 -15.71 1.51 -19.32
C ASP A 334 -14.75 2.41 -20.08
N VAL A 335 -15.26 3.57 -20.45
CA VAL A 335 -14.45 4.64 -21.04
C VAL A 335 -14.73 5.91 -20.26
N ALA A 336 -13.68 6.63 -19.88
CA ALA A 336 -13.83 7.96 -19.31
C ALA A 336 -13.91 8.98 -20.45
N THR A 337 -14.83 9.94 -20.37
CA THR A 337 -14.92 11.08 -21.28
C THR A 337 -14.53 12.35 -20.55
N LEU A 338 -13.80 13.24 -21.21
CA LEU A 338 -13.56 14.61 -20.78
C LEU A 338 -14.45 15.54 -21.61
N ASN A 339 -15.29 16.32 -20.92
CA ASN A 339 -16.26 17.24 -21.50
C ASN A 339 -17.11 16.61 -22.60
N ASP A 340 -17.45 15.32 -22.45
CA ASP A 340 -18.25 14.52 -23.40
C ASP A 340 -17.66 14.36 -24.82
N HIS A 341 -16.45 14.84 -25.08
CA HIS A 341 -15.86 14.86 -26.42
C HIS A 341 -14.54 14.06 -26.52
N THR A 342 -13.70 14.12 -25.50
CA THR A 342 -12.39 13.48 -25.53
C THR A 342 -12.42 12.16 -24.76
N VAL A 343 -12.13 11.07 -25.44
CA VAL A 343 -12.02 9.73 -24.83
C VAL A 343 -10.70 9.59 -24.08
N ILE A 344 -10.79 9.04 -22.86
CA ILE A 344 -9.66 8.72 -21.99
C ILE A 344 -9.75 7.24 -21.64
N LEU A 345 -8.80 6.45 -22.13
CA LEU A 345 -8.77 5.00 -21.90
C LEU A 345 -8.07 4.63 -20.61
N ASN A 346 -7.01 5.34 -20.22
CA ASN A 346 -6.19 4.98 -19.06
C ASN A 346 -6.28 6.05 -17.98
N THR A 347 -5.65 7.21 -18.21
CA THR A 347 -5.49 8.22 -17.16
C THR A 347 -5.49 9.64 -17.71
N ALA A 348 -6.10 10.56 -16.98
CA ALA A 348 -5.89 12.00 -17.11
C ALA A 348 -5.15 12.55 -15.89
N SER A 349 -4.36 13.60 -16.05
CA SER A 349 -3.59 14.19 -14.97
C SER A 349 -3.34 15.68 -15.16
N ILE A 350 -3.18 16.37 -14.03
CA ILE A 350 -2.92 17.81 -13.97
C ILE A 350 -1.72 18.07 -13.07
N GLY A 351 -0.97 19.13 -13.42
CA GLY A 351 0.12 19.62 -12.60
C GLY A 351 1.35 18.73 -12.71
N ALA A 352 1.93 18.37 -11.56
CA ALA A 352 3.27 17.79 -11.53
C ALA A 352 3.33 16.29 -11.79
N TYR A 353 2.21 15.63 -12.12
CA TYR A 353 2.13 14.16 -12.16
C TYR A 353 3.04 13.54 -13.23
N PRO A 354 3.05 14.03 -14.49
CA PRO A 354 4.00 13.53 -15.48
C PRO A 354 5.46 13.70 -15.04
N HIS A 355 5.79 14.83 -14.42
CA HIS A 355 7.13 15.09 -13.88
C HIS A 355 7.49 14.14 -12.74
N PHE A 356 6.54 13.86 -11.84
CA PHE A 356 6.69 12.90 -10.75
C PHE A 356 6.97 11.50 -11.29
N VAL A 357 6.15 11.00 -12.23
CA VAL A 357 6.32 9.66 -12.82
C VAL A 357 7.69 9.56 -13.52
N ARG A 358 8.05 10.54 -14.33
CA ARG A 358 9.35 10.58 -15.04
C ARG A 358 10.53 10.61 -14.06
N THR A 359 10.45 11.43 -13.01
CA THR A 359 11.50 11.53 -11.99
C THR A 359 11.63 10.21 -11.21
N ARG A 360 10.50 9.60 -10.82
CA ARG A 360 10.47 8.31 -10.14
C ARG A 360 11.09 7.21 -11.00
N THR A 361 10.69 7.09 -12.26
CA THR A 361 11.22 6.07 -13.18
C THR A 361 12.73 6.23 -13.37
N ARG A 362 13.23 7.47 -13.55
CA ARG A 362 14.67 7.73 -13.61
C ARG A 362 15.42 7.29 -12.35
N LEU A 363 14.84 7.55 -11.17
CA LEU A 363 15.43 7.19 -9.88
C LEU A 363 15.38 5.68 -9.60
N GLN A 364 14.40 4.96 -10.15
CA GLN A 364 14.26 3.51 -9.98
C GLN A 364 15.44 2.70 -10.54
N HIS A 365 16.20 3.25 -11.49
CA HIS A 365 17.43 2.61 -11.97
C HIS A 365 18.55 2.56 -10.91
N LYS A 366 18.51 3.45 -9.91
CA LYS A 366 19.57 3.58 -8.88
C LYS A 366 19.07 3.32 -7.45
N LEU A 367 17.77 3.50 -7.22
CA LEU A 367 17.14 3.42 -5.91
C LEU A 367 16.00 2.42 -5.94
N SER A 368 15.72 1.79 -4.80
CA SER A 368 14.54 0.94 -4.68
C SER A 368 13.26 1.76 -4.91
N ARG A 369 12.23 1.12 -5.47
CA ARG A 369 10.92 1.73 -5.79
C ARG A 369 10.33 2.62 -4.70
N PRO A 370 10.31 2.24 -3.39
CA PRO A 370 9.77 3.13 -2.36
C PRO A 370 10.62 4.38 -2.14
N ILE A 371 11.95 4.27 -2.19
CA ILE A 371 12.87 5.40 -2.01
C ILE A 371 12.75 6.35 -3.21
N ALA A 372 12.75 5.80 -4.43
CA ALA A 372 12.54 6.58 -5.65
C ALA A 372 11.20 7.35 -5.61
N THR A 373 10.14 6.72 -5.10
CA THR A 373 8.82 7.35 -4.93
C THR A 373 8.86 8.48 -3.91
N ALA A 374 9.46 8.26 -2.74
CA ALA A 374 9.58 9.27 -1.69
C ALA A 374 10.39 10.50 -2.15
N VAL A 375 11.52 10.27 -2.82
CA VAL A 375 12.38 11.33 -3.36
C VAL A 375 11.68 12.09 -4.48
N ALA A 376 11.05 11.38 -5.43
CA ALA A 376 10.31 12.02 -6.52
C ALA A 376 9.16 12.87 -5.98
N MET A 377 8.38 12.35 -5.03
CA MET A 377 7.27 13.10 -4.42
C MET A 377 7.76 14.35 -3.70
N THR A 378 8.82 14.23 -2.90
CA THR A 378 9.40 15.39 -2.19
C THR A 378 9.93 16.44 -3.16
N ALA A 379 10.60 16.02 -4.23
CA ALA A 379 11.11 16.92 -5.26
C ALA A 379 9.96 17.61 -6.00
N THR A 380 8.91 16.87 -6.37
CA THR A 380 7.70 17.37 -7.01
C THR A 380 6.99 18.42 -6.15
N ILE A 381 6.69 18.11 -4.88
CA ILE A 381 6.02 19.04 -3.95
C ILE A 381 6.83 20.33 -3.77
N ARG A 382 8.17 20.25 -3.80
CA ARG A 382 9.05 21.41 -3.58
C ARG A 382 9.29 22.26 -4.82
N ARG A 383 9.17 21.69 -6.02
CA ARG A 383 9.62 22.34 -7.27
C ARG A 383 8.48 22.77 -8.17
N THR A 384 7.32 22.11 -8.09
CA THR A 384 6.21 22.42 -9.00
C THR A 384 5.27 23.44 -8.38
N ARG A 385 4.86 24.43 -9.19
CA ARG A 385 3.84 25.39 -8.77
C ARG A 385 2.50 24.65 -8.64
N PRO A 386 1.84 24.74 -7.50
CA PRO A 386 0.51 24.17 -7.35
C PRO A 386 -0.50 24.93 -8.20
N VAL A 387 -1.58 24.23 -8.53
CA VAL A 387 -2.72 24.72 -9.28
C VAL A 387 -3.90 24.83 -8.34
N ARG A 388 -4.65 25.93 -8.42
CA ARG A 388 -5.89 26.10 -7.65
C ARG A 388 -7.08 25.67 -8.47
N ILE A 389 -7.77 24.64 -8.00
CA ILE A 389 -8.99 24.12 -8.60
C ILE A 389 -10.14 24.21 -7.59
N ARG A 390 -11.35 24.41 -8.09
CA ARG A 390 -12.59 24.36 -7.32
C ARG A 390 -13.26 23.02 -7.58
N VAL A 391 -13.47 22.25 -6.52
CA VAL A 391 -14.16 20.95 -6.52
C VAL A 391 -15.29 21.03 -5.50
N ASP A 392 -16.52 20.71 -5.88
CA ASP A 392 -17.71 20.77 -5.02
C ASP A 392 -17.85 22.10 -4.24
N GLY A 393 -17.57 23.22 -4.90
CA GLY A 393 -17.62 24.56 -4.32
C GLY A 393 -16.44 24.94 -3.42
N ARG A 394 -15.51 24.02 -3.13
CA ARG A 394 -14.31 24.28 -2.32
C ARG A 394 -13.09 24.52 -3.20
N VAL A 395 -12.34 25.57 -2.91
CA VAL A 395 -11.05 25.83 -3.57
C VAL A 395 -9.96 25.04 -2.86
N ILE A 396 -9.28 24.18 -3.60
CA ILE A 396 -8.14 23.41 -3.14
C ILE A 396 -6.90 23.77 -3.97
N GLU A 397 -5.76 23.80 -3.31
CA GLU A 397 -4.46 24.00 -3.94
C GLU A 397 -3.80 22.63 -4.13
N THR A 398 -3.65 22.18 -5.37
CA THR A 398 -3.14 20.84 -5.70
C THR A 398 -1.84 20.91 -6.49
N SER A 399 -0.88 20.06 -6.12
CA SER A 399 0.35 19.87 -6.92
C SER A 399 0.29 18.64 -7.82
N LEU A 400 -0.59 17.69 -7.48
CA LEU A 400 -0.76 16.42 -8.18
C LEU A 400 -2.23 16.07 -8.22
N PHE A 401 -2.74 15.90 -9.43
CA PHE A 401 -4.06 15.35 -9.68
C PHE A 401 -3.92 14.24 -10.72
N LEU A 402 -4.48 13.09 -10.41
CA LEU A 402 -4.58 11.94 -11.30
C LEU A 402 -6.02 11.45 -11.29
N LEU A 403 -6.53 11.18 -12.47
CA LEU A 403 -7.81 10.54 -12.71
C LEU A 403 -7.55 9.29 -13.54
N GLY A 404 -7.94 8.13 -13.03
CA GLY A 404 -7.89 6.87 -13.74
C GLY A 404 -9.27 6.44 -14.23
N ASN A 405 -9.35 5.88 -15.43
CA ASN A 405 -10.53 5.13 -15.89
C ASN A 405 -10.50 3.73 -15.26
N SER A 406 -11.49 3.41 -14.41
CA SER A 406 -11.52 2.27 -13.49
C SER A 406 -10.54 2.34 -12.33
N LEU A 407 -10.72 1.46 -11.34
CA LEU A 407 -9.94 1.47 -10.11
C LEU A 407 -8.50 1.00 -10.30
N TYR A 408 -7.54 1.86 -9.98
CA TYR A 408 -6.13 1.51 -10.00
C TYR A 408 -5.65 0.96 -8.66
N ARG A 409 -4.71 0.00 -8.71
CA ARG A 409 -4.01 -0.54 -7.54
C ARG A 409 -2.49 -0.44 -7.66
N PRO A 410 -1.78 -0.35 -6.51
CA PRO A 410 -2.33 -0.14 -5.17
C PRO A 410 -2.86 1.30 -4.99
N SER A 411 -3.67 1.50 -3.96
CA SER A 411 -4.02 2.82 -3.41
C SER A 411 -2.76 3.62 -3.05
N GLY A 412 -2.87 4.95 -3.02
CA GLY A 412 -1.71 5.86 -2.83
C GLY A 412 -1.05 6.41 -4.11
N PHE A 413 0.12 7.05 -4.02
CA PHE A 413 0.73 7.84 -5.11
C PHE A 413 1.49 7.05 -6.19
N ALA A 414 1.21 5.75 -6.34
CA ALA A 414 1.84 4.95 -7.37
C ALA A 414 0.91 3.85 -7.90
N PRO A 415 -0.31 4.21 -8.37
CA PRO A 415 -1.15 3.27 -9.07
C PRO A 415 -0.39 2.67 -10.26
N SER A 416 -0.63 1.40 -10.54
CA SER A 416 0.15 0.69 -11.57
C SER A 416 -0.65 -0.25 -12.44
N ARG A 417 -1.77 -0.77 -11.94
CA ARG A 417 -2.59 -1.74 -12.66
C ARG A 417 -4.05 -1.52 -12.36
N ARG A 418 -4.90 -1.77 -13.33
CA ARG A 418 -6.33 -1.94 -13.13
C ARG A 418 -6.62 -3.42 -12.97
N LEU A 419 -7.52 -3.75 -12.04
CA LEU A 419 -7.99 -5.13 -11.88
C LEU A 419 -9.28 -5.40 -12.65
N ARG A 420 -10.00 -4.32 -13.00
CA ARG A 420 -11.22 -4.33 -13.79
C ARG A 420 -11.18 -3.14 -14.74
N LEU A 421 -11.90 -3.29 -15.84
CA LEU A 421 -12.16 -2.23 -16.81
C LEU A 421 -13.67 -1.97 -16.94
N ASP A 422 -14.49 -2.50 -16.05
CA ASP A 422 -15.96 -2.54 -16.17
C ASP A 422 -16.66 -2.28 -14.82
N ASP A 423 -16.03 -1.48 -13.95
CA ASP A 423 -16.45 -1.18 -12.58
C ASP A 423 -17.31 0.09 -12.45
N GLY A 424 -17.42 0.90 -13.50
CA GLY A 424 -18.23 2.11 -13.57
C GLY A 424 -17.66 3.29 -12.80
N LEU A 425 -16.37 3.28 -12.45
CA LEU A 425 -15.77 4.25 -11.54
C LEU A 425 -14.56 4.97 -12.15
N LEU A 426 -14.43 6.25 -11.84
CA LEU A 426 -13.20 7.01 -11.96
C LEU A 426 -12.43 6.91 -10.65
N ASP A 427 -11.12 6.70 -10.74
CA ASP A 427 -10.20 6.73 -9.61
C ASP A 427 -9.52 8.10 -9.53
N VAL A 428 -10.06 8.98 -8.68
CA VAL A 428 -9.60 10.35 -8.53
C VAL A 428 -8.65 10.46 -7.33
N ARG A 429 -7.42 10.90 -7.59
CA ARG A 429 -6.35 11.03 -6.61
C ARG A 429 -5.81 12.45 -6.61
N ILE A 430 -5.99 13.14 -5.48
CA ILE A 430 -5.62 14.55 -5.33
C ILE A 430 -4.62 14.71 -4.19
N LEU A 431 -3.52 15.41 -4.44
CA LEU A 431 -2.58 15.87 -3.42
C LEU A 431 -2.78 17.34 -3.13
N GLU A 432 -3.45 17.63 -2.02
CA GLU A 432 -3.58 18.98 -1.50
C GLU A 432 -2.25 19.46 -0.91
N VAL A 433 -1.87 20.70 -1.23
CA VAL A 433 -0.69 21.39 -0.72
C VAL A 433 -1.09 22.77 -0.18
N GLY A 434 -0.12 23.62 0.17
CA GLY A 434 -0.38 24.96 0.75
C GLY A 434 -0.31 25.02 2.29
N HIS A 435 -0.27 23.88 2.97
CA HIS A 435 -0.14 23.83 4.43
C HIS A 435 1.32 23.69 4.91
N ARG A 436 1.64 24.27 6.08
CA ARG A 436 2.96 24.14 6.70
C ARG A 436 3.23 22.66 7.02
N PHE A 437 4.44 22.17 6.69
CA PHE A 437 4.89 20.79 6.92
C PHE A 437 4.19 19.69 6.08
N VAL A 438 3.41 20.01 5.05
CA VAL A 438 2.76 18.99 4.18
C VAL A 438 3.77 17.98 3.66
N ALA A 439 4.89 18.42 3.09
CA ALA A 439 5.91 17.51 2.56
C ALA A 439 6.43 16.50 3.61
N ILE A 440 6.65 16.94 4.85
CA ILE A 440 7.12 16.07 5.95
C ILE A 440 6.01 15.11 6.37
N ARG A 441 4.76 15.59 6.49
CA ARG A 441 3.62 14.74 6.84
C ARG A 441 3.34 13.70 5.75
N MET A 442 3.41 14.08 4.48
CA MET A 442 3.24 13.19 3.33
C MET A 442 4.33 12.12 3.29
N LEU A 443 5.59 12.51 3.49
CA LEU A 443 6.71 11.57 3.61
C LEU A 443 6.51 10.61 4.80
N GLY A 444 6.07 11.12 5.95
CA GLY A 444 5.75 10.31 7.13
C GLY A 444 4.63 9.31 6.85
N SER A 445 3.55 9.74 6.20
CA SER A 445 2.42 8.88 5.81
C SER A 445 2.83 7.82 4.79
N LEU A 446 3.72 8.15 3.84
CA LEU A 446 4.25 7.22 2.85
C LEU A 446 5.12 6.14 3.53
N ILE A 447 6.06 6.54 4.40
CA ILE A 447 6.90 5.62 5.18
C ILE A 447 6.05 4.73 6.08
N ALA A 448 5.01 5.31 6.70
CA ALA A 448 4.06 4.58 7.51
C ALA A 448 3.11 3.70 6.69
N GLY A 449 3.17 3.72 5.35
CA GLY A 449 2.29 2.99 4.44
C GLY A 449 0.80 3.33 4.62
N ARG A 450 0.50 4.55 5.07
CA ARG A 450 -0.86 5.04 5.40
C ARG A 450 -1.16 6.36 4.71
N LEU A 451 -0.70 6.46 3.48
CA LEU A 451 -0.90 7.64 2.65
C LEU A 451 -2.39 8.01 2.52
N GLU A 452 -3.25 7.00 2.35
CA GLU A 452 -4.72 7.07 2.33
C GLU A 452 -5.35 7.75 3.56
N ARG A 453 -4.67 7.75 4.71
CA ARG A 453 -5.17 8.40 5.93
C ARG A 453 -4.68 9.83 6.09
N SER A 454 -3.90 10.34 5.13
CA SER A 454 -3.45 11.73 5.16
C SER A 454 -4.62 12.65 4.82
N PRO A 455 -4.91 13.70 5.61
CA PRO A 455 -5.98 14.66 5.28
C PRO A 455 -5.67 15.47 4.01
N PHE A 456 -4.42 15.41 3.52
CA PHE A 456 -3.97 16.10 2.32
C PHE A 456 -3.93 15.18 1.09
N TYR A 457 -4.27 13.90 1.24
CA TYR A 457 -4.40 12.96 0.14
C TYR A 457 -5.85 12.51 0.06
N HIS A 458 -6.48 12.85 -1.04
CA HIS A 458 -7.86 12.48 -1.32
C HIS A 458 -7.85 11.39 -2.38
N GLU A 459 -8.39 10.22 -2.05
CA GLU A 459 -8.62 9.11 -2.97
C GLU A 459 -10.13 8.87 -3.00
N VAL A 460 -10.75 9.19 -4.14
CA VAL A 460 -12.20 9.20 -4.32
C VAL A 460 -12.55 8.36 -5.53
N GLN A 461 -13.57 7.53 -5.39
CA GLN A 461 -14.04 6.61 -6.43
C GLN A 461 -15.47 7.00 -6.79
N VAL A 462 -15.65 7.59 -7.97
CA VAL A 462 -16.91 8.23 -8.39
C VAL A 462 -17.17 7.99 -9.88
N PRO A 463 -18.43 7.85 -10.33
CA PRO A 463 -18.74 7.71 -11.76
C PRO A 463 -18.57 9.01 -12.55
N GLU A 464 -18.55 10.15 -11.86
CA GLU A 464 -18.41 11.49 -12.43
C GLU A 464 -17.56 12.36 -11.50
N PHE A 465 -16.70 13.19 -12.08
CA PHE A 465 -15.87 14.15 -11.35
C PHE A 465 -15.71 15.42 -12.16
N SER A 466 -15.85 16.59 -11.54
CA SER A 466 -15.64 17.87 -12.21
C SER A 466 -14.83 18.84 -11.36
N PHE A 467 -14.12 19.74 -12.03
CA PHE A 467 -13.47 20.87 -11.38
C PHE A 467 -13.46 22.12 -12.27
N THR A 468 -13.36 23.28 -11.63
CA THR A 468 -13.14 24.57 -12.29
C THR A 468 -11.79 25.14 -11.88
N ALA A 469 -10.94 25.49 -12.84
CA ALA A 469 -9.70 26.22 -12.61
C ALA A 469 -10.00 27.63 -12.07
N VAL A 470 -9.39 27.98 -10.93
CA VAL A 470 -9.66 29.27 -10.25
C VAL A 470 -8.90 30.42 -10.91
N ASP A 471 -7.67 30.16 -11.32
CA ASP A 471 -6.75 31.17 -11.88
C ASP A 471 -6.81 31.14 -13.41
N GLU A 472 -5.81 30.51 -14.01
CA GLU A 472 -5.69 30.30 -15.45
C GLU A 472 -6.21 28.91 -15.85
N PRO A 473 -6.66 28.72 -17.10
CA PRO A 473 -6.97 27.40 -17.65
C PRO A 473 -5.81 26.42 -17.42
N VAL A 474 -6.16 25.17 -17.13
CA VAL A 474 -5.22 24.15 -16.70
C VAL A 474 -5.06 23.12 -17.80
N VAL A 475 -3.81 22.82 -18.15
CA VAL A 475 -3.49 21.74 -19.08
C VAL A 475 -3.84 20.40 -18.47
N VAL A 476 -4.72 19.65 -19.14
CA VAL A 476 -5.10 18.29 -18.76
C VAL A 476 -4.38 17.32 -19.70
N ALA A 477 -3.36 16.63 -19.21
CA ALA A 477 -2.68 15.58 -19.97
C ALA A 477 -3.48 14.28 -19.84
N HIS A 478 -3.71 13.57 -20.95
CA HIS A 478 -4.41 12.28 -20.94
C HIS A 478 -3.68 11.24 -21.80
N ASP A 479 -3.75 9.97 -21.37
CA ASP A 479 -3.18 8.81 -22.06
C ASP A 479 -1.71 8.94 -22.51
N GLY A 480 -0.94 9.75 -21.79
CA GLY A 480 0.49 9.98 -22.03
C GLY A 480 0.79 11.14 -22.97
N GLU A 481 -0.23 11.81 -23.51
CA GLU A 481 -0.12 12.96 -24.40
C GLU A 481 -0.38 14.29 -23.66
N ILE A 482 0.17 15.37 -24.19
CA ILE A 482 -0.10 16.72 -23.68
C ILE A 482 -1.46 17.13 -24.26
N GLY A 483 -2.47 17.24 -23.40
CA GLY A 483 -3.79 17.66 -23.84
C GLY A 483 -3.97 19.18 -23.79
N GLU A 484 -5.23 19.60 -23.92
CA GLU A 484 -5.61 21.00 -24.01
C GLU A 484 -5.77 21.69 -22.64
N SER A 485 -5.96 23.00 -22.67
CA SER A 485 -6.17 23.81 -21.46
C SER A 485 -7.65 24.05 -21.19
N TYR A 486 -8.09 23.69 -19.98
CA TYR A 486 -9.50 23.77 -19.61
C TYR A 486 -9.70 24.71 -18.42
N ARG A 487 -10.69 25.60 -18.52
CA ARG A 487 -11.21 26.33 -17.35
C ARG A 487 -12.18 25.46 -16.56
N ASP A 488 -13.04 24.73 -17.26
CA ASP A 488 -13.99 23.78 -16.69
C ASP A 488 -13.73 22.42 -17.32
N ALA A 489 -13.57 21.40 -16.47
CA ALA A 489 -13.34 20.02 -16.89
C ALA A 489 -14.29 19.10 -16.14
N SER A 490 -15.13 18.40 -16.90
CA SER A 490 -16.02 17.35 -16.42
C SER A 490 -15.55 16.01 -16.95
N PHE A 491 -15.46 15.03 -16.07
CA PHE A 491 -15.08 13.66 -16.38
C PHE A 491 -16.23 12.73 -16.04
N ARG A 492 -16.61 11.85 -16.95
CA ARG A 492 -17.70 10.90 -16.76
C ARG A 492 -17.33 9.52 -17.26
N VAL A 493 -17.78 8.49 -16.56
CA VAL A 493 -17.70 7.11 -17.05
C VAL A 493 -18.87 6.80 -17.97
N ALA A 494 -18.56 6.40 -19.18
CA ALA A 494 -19.44 5.66 -20.06
C ALA A 494 -19.36 4.17 -19.69
N TYR A 495 -20.31 3.70 -18.88
CA TYR A 495 -20.30 2.36 -18.31
C TYR A 495 -20.42 1.28 -19.40
N ARG A 496 -19.39 0.43 -19.51
CA ARG A 496 -19.32 -0.70 -20.46
C ARG A 496 -19.64 -0.32 -21.92
N ALA A 497 -19.34 0.92 -22.29
CA ALA A 497 -19.73 1.47 -23.59
C ALA A 497 -18.88 0.93 -24.74
N LEU A 498 -17.59 0.67 -24.51
CA LEU A 498 -16.70 0.17 -25.54
C LEU A 498 -16.69 -1.36 -25.54
N ARG A 499 -17.05 -1.96 -26.69
CA ARG A 499 -16.95 -3.41 -26.91
C ARG A 499 -15.55 -3.75 -27.37
N VAL A 500 -14.85 -4.62 -26.65
CA VAL A 500 -13.45 -4.96 -26.96
C VAL A 500 -13.23 -6.48 -26.95
N PHE A 501 -12.46 -6.97 -27.92
CA PHE A 501 -11.99 -8.35 -27.94
C PHE A 501 -10.98 -8.61 -26.82
N ALA A 502 -11.29 -9.58 -25.96
CA ALA A 502 -10.46 -9.96 -24.83
C ALA A 502 -10.54 -11.48 -24.57
N PRO A 503 -9.48 -12.10 -24.02
CA PRO A 503 -9.43 -13.53 -23.85
C PRO A 503 -10.43 -14.02 -22.81
N ILE A 504 -10.84 -15.28 -22.97
CA ILE A 504 -11.56 -16.03 -21.95
C ILE A 504 -10.59 -16.19 -20.77
N ALA A 505 -10.91 -15.60 -19.60
CA ALA A 505 -10.15 -15.85 -18.40
C ALA A 505 -9.99 -17.37 -18.21
N LYS A 506 -8.74 -17.85 -18.13
CA LYS A 506 -8.46 -19.24 -17.77
C LYS A 506 -8.84 -19.40 -16.31
N ASP A 507 -9.80 -20.29 -16.05
CA ASP A 507 -10.20 -20.70 -14.69
C ASP A 507 -9.02 -21.26 -13.90
#